data_AF-A0AAD8H5S4-F1
#
_entry.id   AF-A0AAD8H5S4-F1
#
_cell.length_a   1.000
_cell.length_b   1.000
_cell.length_c   1.000
_cell.angle_alpha   90.00
_cell.angle_beta   90.00
_cell.angle_gamma   90.00
#
_symmetry.space_group_name_H-M   'P 1'
#
loop_
_entity.id
_entity.type
_entity.pdbx_description
1 polymer ?
#
loop_
_entity_poly.entity_id
_entity_poly.type
_entity_poly.pdbx_seq_one_letter_code
_entity_poly.pdbx_strand_id
1 'polypeptide(L)'
;MKPENYNVGTLPIDMIVTLMKLLVVDSFKDFFNFFIAWAQTQRRSVIILLLDYFPLRDLYKYRQIGGSSDATYFDRFFRIGEQLRINDAICYGRCRDIVCGLGNIERHFTVMNEMASTGQFLYMVGKFVVKNVYKKQRSSVSTVDNLKCLRSHPHYRMSITHALKHLQSIYWTMVVCNSAPKVDIQATCGLHTLDSKSSLLNGSNGCGMIEECMFCDIATLLNVFTNSCT
;
A
#
# COMPACT_ATOMS: atom_id res chain seq x y z
N MET A 1 11.36 -0.25 -50.06
CA MET A 1 11.68 -0.47 -48.63
C MET A 1 10.55 -1.27 -48.02
N LYS A 2 10.82 -2.48 -47.51
CA LYS A 2 9.84 -3.18 -46.66
C LYS A 2 9.78 -2.42 -45.33
N PRO A 3 8.60 -2.15 -44.76
CA PRO A 3 8.54 -1.62 -43.40
C PRO A 3 9.17 -2.67 -42.49
N GLU A 4 10.30 -2.33 -41.87
CA GLU A 4 10.78 -3.08 -40.72
C GLU A 4 9.68 -2.99 -39.67
N ASN A 5 9.06 -4.11 -39.35
CA ASN A 5 8.14 -4.20 -38.22
C ASN A 5 9.00 -4.01 -36.96
N TYR A 6 9.19 -2.77 -36.55
CA TYR A 6 9.80 -2.42 -35.26
C TYR A 6 8.88 -2.97 -34.17
N ASN A 7 9.18 -4.18 -33.72
CA ASN A 7 8.46 -4.81 -32.64
C ASN A 7 8.90 -4.15 -31.33
N VAL A 8 8.00 -3.41 -30.68
CA VAL A 8 8.24 -2.77 -29.37
C VAL A 8 8.74 -3.78 -28.33
N GLY A 9 8.42 -5.07 -28.48
CA GLY A 9 8.90 -6.16 -27.64
C GLY A 9 10.41 -6.44 -27.71
N THR A 10 11.13 -5.93 -28.72
CA THR A 10 12.60 -6.11 -28.80
C THR A 10 13.38 -4.94 -28.22
N LEU A 11 12.69 -3.90 -27.73
CA LEU A 11 13.36 -2.75 -27.13
C LEU A 11 13.97 -3.11 -25.76
N PRO A 12 15.14 -2.54 -25.42
CA PRO A 12 15.73 -2.64 -24.09
C PRO A 12 14.78 -2.16 -22.98
N ILE A 13 14.87 -2.78 -21.80
CA ILE A 13 13.95 -2.51 -20.68
C ILE A 13 14.05 -1.06 -20.17
N ASP A 14 15.22 -0.44 -20.21
CA ASP A 14 15.45 0.95 -19.85
C ASP A 14 14.73 1.94 -20.78
N MET A 15 14.67 1.63 -22.08
CA MET A 15 13.86 2.40 -23.03
C MET A 15 12.36 2.24 -22.73
N ILE A 16 11.92 1.01 -22.43
CA ILE A 16 10.53 0.74 -22.03
C ILE A 16 10.14 1.49 -20.76
N VAL A 17 11.02 1.48 -19.75
CA VAL A 17 10.84 2.25 -18.50
C VAL A 17 10.71 3.73 -18.81
N THR A 18 11.56 4.27 -19.69
CA THR A 18 11.53 5.69 -20.07
C THR A 18 10.21 6.05 -20.76
N LEU A 19 9.78 5.26 -21.74
CA LEU A 19 8.52 5.46 -22.45
C LEU A 19 7.32 5.39 -21.48
N MET A 20 7.29 4.38 -20.61
CA MET A 20 6.21 4.23 -19.63
C MET A 20 6.18 5.38 -18.61
N LYS A 21 7.34 5.89 -18.18
CA LYS A 21 7.42 7.08 -17.31
C LYS A 21 6.88 8.34 -18.00
N LEU A 22 7.04 8.48 -19.31
CA LEU A 22 6.44 9.58 -20.06
C LEU A 22 4.93 9.42 -20.15
N LEU A 23 4.45 8.23 -20.54
CA LEU A 23 3.02 7.96 -20.71
C LEU A 23 2.22 8.11 -19.41
N VAL A 24 2.80 7.72 -18.27
CA VAL A 24 2.09 7.79 -16.99
C VAL A 24 1.87 9.23 -16.52
N VAL A 25 2.64 10.21 -17.02
CA VAL A 25 2.45 11.63 -16.67
C VAL A 25 1.11 12.15 -17.20
N ASP A 26 0.76 11.76 -18.43
CA ASP A 26 -0.42 12.28 -19.12
C ASP A 26 -1.68 11.48 -18.78
N SER A 27 -1.61 10.15 -18.80
CA SER A 27 -2.76 9.30 -18.50
C SER A 27 -2.36 7.90 -18.04
N PHE A 28 -3.01 7.41 -16.98
CA PHE A 28 -2.80 6.04 -16.54
C PHE A 28 -3.32 5.02 -17.56
N LYS A 29 -4.38 5.36 -18.30
CA LYS A 29 -4.88 4.56 -19.43
C LYS A 29 -3.79 4.29 -20.46
N ASP A 30 -3.04 5.32 -20.87
CA ASP A 30 -2.03 5.18 -21.93
C ASP A 30 -0.83 4.37 -21.45
N PHE A 31 -0.38 4.64 -20.21
CA PHE A 31 0.56 3.78 -19.50
C PHE A 31 0.12 2.31 -19.49
N PHE A 32 -1.14 2.04 -19.11
CA PHE A 32 -1.66 0.67 -19.01
C PHE A 32 -1.75 -0.02 -20.37
N ASN A 33 -2.27 0.67 -21.39
CA ASN A 33 -2.42 0.10 -22.72
C ASN A 33 -1.05 -0.25 -23.32
N PHE A 34 -0.06 0.63 -23.16
CA PHE A 34 1.30 0.36 -23.57
C PHE A 34 1.91 -0.82 -22.79
N PHE A 35 1.73 -0.84 -21.46
CA PHE A 35 2.17 -1.96 -20.62
C PHE A 35 1.62 -3.29 -21.11
N ILE A 36 0.31 -3.40 -21.40
CA ILE A 36 -0.31 -4.64 -21.88
C ILE A 36 0.25 -5.04 -23.24
N ALA A 37 0.33 -4.10 -24.18
CA ALA A 37 0.84 -4.36 -25.53
C ALA A 37 2.29 -4.87 -25.48
N TRP A 38 3.14 -4.24 -24.67
CA TRP A 38 4.52 -4.70 -24.48
C TRP A 38 4.58 -6.04 -23.75
N ALA A 39 3.88 -6.18 -22.62
CA ALA A 39 3.91 -7.37 -21.76
C ALA A 39 3.48 -8.66 -22.48
N GLN A 40 2.59 -8.56 -23.47
CA GLN A 40 2.19 -9.70 -24.33
C GLN A 40 3.37 -10.35 -25.06
N THR A 41 4.45 -9.61 -25.29
CA THR A 41 5.66 -10.08 -25.99
C THR A 41 6.75 -10.57 -25.04
N GLN A 42 6.53 -10.48 -23.73
CA GLN A 42 7.59 -10.66 -22.72
C GLN A 42 7.37 -11.90 -21.85
N ARG A 43 8.47 -12.40 -21.29
CA ARG A 43 8.42 -13.43 -20.26
C ARG A 43 7.99 -12.83 -18.93
N ARG A 44 7.33 -13.62 -18.08
CA ARG A 44 6.89 -13.23 -16.74
C ARG A 44 7.98 -12.56 -15.91
N SER A 45 9.21 -13.08 -15.92
CA SER A 45 10.33 -12.52 -15.15
C SER A 45 10.71 -11.10 -15.59
N VAL A 46 10.63 -10.81 -16.89
CA VAL A 46 10.93 -9.48 -17.45
C VAL A 46 9.84 -8.48 -17.09
N ILE A 47 8.58 -8.92 -17.09
CA ILE A 47 7.45 -8.10 -16.63
C ILE A 47 7.61 -7.75 -15.15
N ILE A 48 7.98 -8.72 -14.30
CA ILE A 48 8.23 -8.48 -12.87
C ILE A 48 9.37 -7.47 -12.70
N LEU A 49 10.48 -7.65 -13.42
CA LEU A 49 11.61 -6.72 -13.38
C LEU A 49 11.20 -5.30 -13.79
N LEU A 50 10.32 -5.15 -14.79
CA LEU A 50 9.79 -3.85 -15.18
C LEU A 50 9.02 -3.20 -14.02
N LEU A 51 8.19 -3.97 -13.32
CA LEU A 51 7.36 -3.46 -12.22
C LEU A 51 8.19 -2.96 -11.04
N ASP A 52 9.43 -3.41 -10.86
CA ASP A 52 10.35 -2.87 -9.85
C ASP A 52 10.69 -1.39 -10.11
N TYR A 53 10.59 -0.91 -11.35
CA TYR A 53 10.77 0.50 -11.71
C TYR A 53 9.53 1.37 -11.50
N PHE A 54 8.38 0.76 -11.20
CA PHE A 54 7.11 1.44 -10.98
C PHE A 54 6.52 1.03 -9.63
N PRO A 55 7.06 1.55 -8.50
CA PRO A 55 6.54 1.26 -7.18
C PRO A 55 5.04 1.53 -7.12
N LEU A 56 4.25 0.52 -6.74
CA LEU A 56 2.79 0.59 -6.79
C LEU A 56 2.22 1.76 -5.98
N ARG A 57 2.93 2.15 -4.91
CA ARG A 57 2.58 3.31 -4.09
C ARG A 57 2.49 4.61 -4.89
N ASP A 58 3.39 4.82 -5.83
CA ASP A 58 3.49 6.07 -6.58
C ASP A 58 2.36 6.17 -7.63
N LEU A 59 1.67 5.06 -7.88
CA LEU A 59 0.55 4.96 -8.81
C LEU A 59 -0.82 5.21 -8.14
N TYR A 60 -0.93 5.23 -6.80
CA TYR A 60 -2.23 5.41 -6.12
C TYR A 60 -2.95 6.71 -6.47
N LYS A 61 -2.20 7.77 -6.78
CA LYS A 61 -2.74 9.08 -7.20
C LYS A 61 -3.68 8.96 -8.42
N TYR A 62 -3.43 8.02 -9.33
CA TYR A 62 -4.26 7.81 -10.52
C TYR A 62 -5.62 7.18 -10.18
N ARG A 63 -5.72 6.51 -9.02
CA ARG A 63 -7.01 6.05 -8.50
C ARG A 63 -7.74 7.12 -7.68
N GLN A 64 -7.01 8.02 -7.02
CA GLN A 64 -7.57 9.04 -6.14
C GLN A 64 -8.04 10.30 -6.89
N ILE A 65 -7.27 10.74 -7.89
CA ILE A 65 -7.46 12.03 -8.57
C ILE A 65 -7.76 11.82 -10.06
N GLY A 66 -7.48 10.64 -10.60
CA GLY A 66 -7.73 10.31 -12.00
C GLY A 66 -9.22 10.23 -12.34
N GLY A 67 -9.53 10.30 -13.64
CA GLY A 67 -10.88 10.09 -14.14
C GLY A 67 -11.36 8.64 -13.95
N SER A 68 -12.66 8.40 -14.15
CA SER A 68 -13.27 7.06 -14.02
C SER A 68 -12.60 5.99 -14.91
N SER A 69 -12.10 6.39 -16.08
CA SER A 69 -11.30 5.53 -16.96
C SER A 69 -9.99 5.10 -16.29
N ASP A 70 -9.21 6.06 -15.79
CA ASP A 70 -7.91 5.78 -15.14
C ASP A 70 -8.08 4.90 -13.92
N ALA A 71 -9.12 5.16 -13.12
CA ALA A 71 -9.48 4.31 -11.99
C ALA A 71 -9.70 2.85 -12.42
N THR A 72 -10.42 2.62 -13.53
CA THR A 72 -10.68 1.27 -14.05
C THR A 72 -9.40 0.57 -14.52
N TYR A 73 -8.55 1.28 -15.24
CA TYR A 73 -7.26 0.74 -15.70
C TYR A 73 -6.31 0.48 -14.54
N PHE A 74 -6.33 1.33 -13.52
CA PHE A 74 -5.60 1.15 -12.27
C PHE A 74 -5.99 -0.16 -11.57
N ASP A 75 -7.29 -0.42 -11.40
CA ASP A 75 -7.73 -1.67 -10.76
C ASP A 75 -7.31 -2.90 -11.56
N ARG A 76 -7.34 -2.82 -12.90
CA ARG A 76 -6.87 -3.91 -13.77
C ARG A 76 -5.37 -4.12 -13.64
N PHE A 77 -4.58 -3.05 -13.58
CA PHE A 77 -3.13 -3.12 -13.37
C PHE A 77 -2.78 -3.78 -12.04
N PHE A 78 -3.45 -3.38 -10.95
CA PHE A 78 -3.22 -3.99 -9.63
C PHE A 78 -3.59 -5.48 -9.60
N ARG A 79 -4.67 -5.89 -10.27
CA ARG A 79 -5.03 -7.31 -10.42
C ARG A 79 -3.93 -8.11 -11.14
N ILE A 80 -3.27 -7.52 -12.14
CA ILE A 80 -2.13 -8.16 -12.82
C ILE A 80 -0.96 -8.30 -11.83
N GLY A 81 -0.66 -7.25 -11.05
CA GLY A 81 0.34 -7.31 -9.99
C GLY A 81 0.07 -8.44 -8.99
N GLU A 82 -1.18 -8.63 -8.58
CA GLU A 82 -1.59 -9.75 -7.70
C GLU A 82 -1.32 -11.13 -8.34
N GLN A 83 -1.69 -11.31 -9.61
CA GLN A 83 -1.43 -12.55 -10.37
C GLN A 83 0.08 -12.80 -10.57
N LEU A 84 0.85 -11.72 -10.68
CA LEU A 84 2.31 -11.76 -10.76
C LEU A 84 2.98 -12.04 -9.41
N ARG A 85 2.20 -12.09 -8.31
CA ARG A 85 2.68 -12.26 -6.93
C ARG A 85 3.53 -11.08 -6.45
N ILE A 86 3.22 -9.88 -6.92
CA ILE A 86 3.82 -8.65 -6.40
C ILE A 86 3.22 -8.36 -5.02
N ASN A 87 4.10 -8.29 -4.01
CA ASN A 87 3.72 -8.18 -2.61
C ASN A 87 2.85 -6.95 -2.33
N ASP A 88 3.18 -5.78 -2.87
CA ASP A 88 2.42 -4.55 -2.64
C ASP A 88 1.01 -4.62 -3.26
N ALA A 89 0.88 -5.27 -4.42
CA ALA A 89 -0.40 -5.46 -5.09
C ALA A 89 -1.33 -6.36 -4.27
N ILE A 90 -0.79 -7.47 -3.75
CA ILE A 90 -1.53 -8.37 -2.87
C ILE A 90 -1.91 -7.64 -1.58
N CYS A 91 -1.01 -6.85 -0.99
CA CYS A 91 -1.30 -6.08 0.21
C CYS A 91 -2.45 -5.09 -0.03
N TYR A 92 -2.40 -4.34 -1.14
CA TYR A 92 -3.49 -3.46 -1.59
C TYR A 92 -4.81 -4.21 -1.70
N GLY A 93 -4.84 -5.31 -2.47
CA GLY A 93 -6.05 -6.08 -2.71
C GLY A 93 -6.67 -6.60 -1.42
N ARG A 94 -5.85 -7.16 -0.52
CA ARG A 94 -6.33 -7.67 0.78
C ARG A 94 -6.81 -6.57 1.71
N CYS A 95 -6.08 -5.46 1.82
CA CYS A 95 -6.53 -4.32 2.61
C CYS A 95 -7.85 -3.76 2.06
N ARG A 96 -7.97 -3.64 0.73
CA ARG A 96 -9.21 -3.21 0.06
C ARG A 96 -10.37 -4.11 0.36
N ASP A 97 -10.19 -5.41 0.16
CA ASP A 97 -11.28 -6.35 0.36
C ASP A 97 -11.73 -6.37 1.82
N ILE A 98 -10.80 -6.22 2.79
CA ILE A 98 -11.16 -6.14 4.21
C ILE A 98 -11.92 -4.84 4.54
N VAL A 99 -11.38 -3.69 4.14
CA VAL A 99 -11.97 -2.37 4.44
C VAL A 99 -13.36 -2.25 3.82
N CYS A 100 -13.53 -2.69 2.57
CA CYS A 100 -14.80 -2.64 1.85
C CYS A 100 -15.75 -3.79 2.19
N GLY A 101 -15.37 -4.73 3.06
CA GLY A 101 -16.21 -5.87 3.42
C GLY A 101 -16.49 -6.85 2.26
N LEU A 102 -15.55 -6.99 1.33
CA LEU A 102 -15.69 -7.83 0.13
C LEU A 102 -15.14 -9.24 0.35
N GLY A 103 -15.84 -10.25 -0.17
CA GLY A 103 -15.36 -11.63 -0.19
C GLY A 103 -15.29 -12.28 1.19
N ASN A 104 -14.34 -13.20 1.36
CA ASN A 104 -14.13 -13.91 2.64
C ASN A 104 -13.06 -13.17 3.46
N ILE A 105 -13.51 -12.32 4.38
CA ILE A 105 -12.67 -11.47 5.24
C ILE A 105 -11.64 -12.29 6.03
N GLU A 106 -12.04 -13.44 6.56
CA GLU A 106 -11.12 -14.32 7.30
C GLU A 106 -10.01 -14.86 6.40
N ARG A 107 -10.33 -15.26 5.17
CA ARG A 107 -9.33 -15.67 4.18
C ARG A 107 -8.36 -14.54 3.85
N HIS A 108 -8.84 -13.30 3.76
CA HIS A 108 -7.97 -12.15 3.53
C HIS A 108 -7.01 -11.92 4.70
N PHE A 109 -7.47 -12.06 5.95
CA PHE A 109 -6.61 -12.02 7.13
C PHE A 109 -5.60 -13.19 7.17
N THR A 110 -5.98 -14.40 6.75
CA THR A 110 -5.06 -15.54 6.66
C THR A 110 -3.90 -15.24 5.72
N VAL A 111 -4.18 -14.71 4.52
CA VAL A 111 -3.12 -14.32 3.57
C VAL A 111 -2.20 -13.25 4.18
N MET A 112 -2.77 -12.24 4.85
CA MET A 112 -1.93 -11.23 5.52
C MET A 112 -1.08 -11.82 6.65
N ASN A 113 -1.61 -12.82 7.38
CA ASN A 113 -0.88 -13.51 8.45
C ASN A 113 0.31 -14.31 7.90
N GLU A 114 0.08 -15.08 6.82
CA GLU A 114 1.13 -15.87 6.16
C GLU A 114 2.26 -14.96 5.68
N MET A 115 1.92 -13.89 4.96
CA MET A 115 2.93 -12.94 4.46
C MET A 115 3.65 -12.22 5.61
N ALA A 116 2.94 -11.78 6.65
CA ALA A 116 3.57 -11.19 7.83
C ALA A 116 4.53 -12.17 8.53
N SER A 117 4.20 -13.46 8.57
CA SER A 117 5.05 -14.48 9.21
C SER A 117 6.36 -14.75 8.47
N THR A 118 6.44 -14.39 7.18
CA THR A 118 7.67 -14.44 6.38
C THR A 118 8.56 -13.20 6.56
N GLY A 119 8.21 -12.29 7.49
CA GLY A 119 8.98 -11.08 7.77
C GLY A 119 8.71 -9.92 6.80
N GLN A 120 7.67 -10.01 5.96
CA GLN A 120 7.32 -8.91 5.05
C GLN A 120 6.73 -7.74 5.85
N PHE A 121 7.53 -6.69 6.04
CA PHE A 121 7.24 -5.60 6.97
C PHE A 121 5.91 -4.88 6.69
N LEU A 122 5.59 -4.58 5.42
CA LEU A 122 4.32 -3.94 5.05
C LEU A 122 3.11 -4.77 5.49
N TYR A 123 3.20 -6.11 5.38
CA TYR A 123 2.15 -7.01 5.85
C TYR A 123 2.04 -7.07 7.36
N MET A 124 3.17 -7.00 8.08
CA MET A 124 3.14 -6.93 9.55
C MET A 124 2.39 -5.67 10.02
N VAL A 125 2.69 -4.51 9.42
CA VAL A 125 2.00 -3.24 9.72
C VAL A 125 0.54 -3.30 9.28
N GLY A 126 0.28 -3.69 8.03
CA GLY A 126 -1.07 -3.77 7.46
C GLY A 126 -1.99 -4.70 8.25
N LYS A 127 -1.49 -5.89 8.60
CA LYS A 127 -2.17 -6.81 9.50
C LYS A 127 -2.48 -6.14 10.84
N PHE A 128 -1.50 -5.52 11.49
CA PHE A 128 -1.71 -4.88 12.78
C PHE A 128 -2.83 -3.83 12.70
N VAL A 129 -2.71 -2.89 11.77
CA VAL A 129 -3.65 -1.78 11.59
C VAL A 129 -5.05 -2.31 11.23
N VAL A 130 -5.16 -3.01 10.11
CA VAL A 130 -6.47 -3.41 9.56
C VAL A 130 -7.19 -4.37 10.51
N LYS A 131 -6.45 -5.24 11.21
CA LYS A 131 -7.04 -6.14 12.20
C LYS A 131 -7.59 -5.36 13.39
N ASN A 132 -6.82 -4.45 14.00
CA ASN A 132 -7.32 -3.72 15.16
C ASN A 132 -8.44 -2.73 14.81
N VAL A 133 -8.44 -2.17 13.59
CA VAL A 133 -9.49 -1.24 13.15
C VAL A 133 -10.78 -1.97 12.74
N TYR A 134 -10.69 -3.03 11.92
CA TYR A 134 -11.85 -3.65 11.28
C TYR A 134 -12.26 -4.99 11.90
N LYS A 135 -11.29 -5.75 12.41
CA LYS A 135 -11.56 -7.02 13.08
C LYS A 135 -11.58 -6.76 14.58
N LYS A 136 -12.70 -6.25 15.10
CA LYS A 136 -12.97 -5.98 16.54
C LYS A 136 -12.41 -7.10 17.43
N GLN A 137 -11.13 -7.01 17.80
CA GLN A 137 -10.43 -8.08 18.49
C GLN A 137 -10.61 -7.88 19.98
N ARG A 138 -11.04 -8.94 20.66
CA ARG A 138 -11.49 -8.89 22.06
C ARG A 138 -10.37 -9.00 23.10
N SER A 139 -9.08 -9.18 22.73
CA SER A 139 -7.99 -9.33 23.71
C SER A 139 -6.79 -8.42 23.45
N SER A 140 -6.53 -7.53 24.41
CA SER A 140 -5.42 -6.58 24.45
C SER A 140 -4.03 -7.22 24.40
N VAL A 141 -3.89 -8.45 24.94
CA VAL A 141 -2.63 -9.21 24.96
C VAL A 141 -2.11 -9.47 23.55
N SER A 142 -2.99 -9.90 22.63
CA SER A 142 -2.57 -10.21 21.26
C SER A 142 -2.11 -8.98 20.47
N THR A 143 -2.62 -7.79 20.81
CA THR A 143 -2.19 -6.52 20.19
C THR A 143 -0.78 -6.16 20.64
N VAL A 144 -0.48 -6.29 21.93
CA VAL A 144 0.85 -5.99 22.48
C VAL A 144 1.93 -6.91 21.88
N ASP A 145 1.66 -8.20 21.75
CA ASP A 145 2.65 -9.15 21.20
C ASP A 145 2.92 -8.90 19.71
N ASN A 146 1.89 -8.58 18.92
CA ASN A 146 2.08 -8.20 17.52
C ASN A 146 2.90 -6.91 17.39
N LEU A 147 2.71 -5.94 18.30
CA LEU A 147 3.50 -4.71 18.29
C LEU A 147 4.95 -4.95 18.71
N LYS A 148 5.20 -5.81 19.72
CA LYS A 148 6.55 -6.22 20.08
C LYS A 148 7.25 -6.85 18.87
N CYS A 149 6.59 -7.79 18.19
CA CYS A 149 7.11 -8.41 16.98
C CYS A 149 7.44 -7.37 15.90
N LEU A 150 6.56 -6.38 15.69
CA LEU A 150 6.78 -5.29 14.75
C LEU A 150 7.99 -4.41 15.11
N ARG A 151 8.13 -4.03 16.39
CA ARG A 151 9.25 -3.21 16.89
C ARG A 151 10.58 -3.95 16.85
N SER A 152 10.57 -5.27 17.04
CA SER A 152 11.77 -6.10 16.94
C SER A 152 12.25 -6.30 15.50
N HIS A 153 11.51 -5.84 14.49
CA HIS A 153 11.93 -5.95 13.10
C HIS A 153 13.17 -5.06 12.84
N PRO A 154 14.24 -5.56 12.19
CA PRO A 154 15.50 -4.82 12.00
C PRO A 154 15.35 -3.44 11.35
N HIS A 155 14.33 -3.27 10.51
CA HIS A 155 14.07 -2.05 9.77
C HIS A 155 12.90 -1.22 10.30
N TYR A 156 12.38 -1.51 11.49
CA TYR A 156 11.17 -0.86 12.03
C TYR A 156 11.22 0.66 11.91
N ARG A 157 12.28 1.30 12.42
CA ARG A 157 12.43 2.76 12.44
C ARG A 157 12.44 3.39 11.04
N MET A 158 13.10 2.75 10.09
CA MET A 158 13.25 3.29 8.74
C MET A 158 12.00 3.05 7.88
N SER A 159 11.28 1.95 8.13
CA SER A 159 10.21 1.49 7.24
C SER A 159 8.80 1.80 7.75
N ILE A 160 8.60 2.07 9.06
CA ILE A 160 7.27 2.22 9.64
C ILE A 160 6.49 3.40 9.03
N THR A 161 7.12 4.56 8.87
CA THR A 161 6.49 5.73 8.26
C THR A 161 6.09 5.47 6.81
N HIS A 162 6.95 4.77 6.04
CA HIS A 162 6.63 4.41 4.66
C HIS A 162 5.46 3.41 4.59
N ALA A 163 5.43 2.41 5.44
CA ALA A 163 4.33 1.45 5.51
C ALA A 163 3.00 2.11 5.92
N LEU A 164 3.03 3.04 6.87
CA LEU A 164 1.84 3.78 7.28
C LEU A 164 1.32 4.69 6.17
N LYS A 165 2.21 5.44 5.50
CA LYS A 165 1.84 6.24 4.32
C LYS A 165 1.24 5.37 3.21
N HIS A 166 1.79 4.18 3.00
CA HIS A 166 1.25 3.22 2.04
C HIS A 166 -0.18 2.81 2.41
N LEU A 167 -0.42 2.36 3.65
CA LEU A 167 -1.75 1.98 4.11
C LEU A 167 -2.74 3.15 4.06
N GLN A 168 -2.29 4.36 4.41
CA GLN A 168 -3.10 5.56 4.30
C GLN A 168 -3.53 5.82 2.85
N SER A 169 -2.61 5.73 1.89
CA SER A 169 -2.94 5.86 0.47
C SER A 169 -3.95 4.80 0.01
N ILE A 170 -3.79 3.55 0.49
CA ILE A 170 -4.74 2.46 0.21
C ILE A 170 -6.13 2.83 0.73
N TYR A 171 -6.25 3.19 2.01
CA TYR A 171 -7.54 3.62 2.60
C TYR A 171 -8.15 4.79 1.84
N TRP A 172 -7.33 5.79 1.48
CA TRP A 172 -7.80 6.95 0.73
C TRP A 172 -8.41 6.59 -0.62
N THR A 173 -7.82 5.64 -1.35
CA THR A 173 -8.41 5.17 -2.63
C THR A 173 -9.82 4.61 -2.46
N MET A 174 -10.16 4.09 -1.28
CA MET A 174 -11.48 3.51 -1.01
C MET A 174 -12.48 4.55 -0.53
N VAL A 175 -12.03 5.53 0.26
CA VAL A 175 -12.88 6.65 0.69
C VAL A 175 -13.32 7.47 -0.53
N VAL A 176 -12.41 7.77 -1.46
CA VAL A 176 -12.75 8.47 -2.72
C VAL A 176 -13.81 7.71 -3.53
N CYS A 177 -13.77 6.37 -3.51
CA CYS A 177 -14.76 5.53 -4.17
C CYS A 177 -16.05 5.31 -3.35
N ASN A 178 -16.27 6.05 -2.24
CA ASN A 178 -17.39 5.86 -1.31
C ASN A 178 -17.57 4.39 -0.85
N SER A 179 -16.47 3.63 -0.83
CA SER A 179 -16.48 2.19 -0.58
C SER A 179 -15.96 1.83 0.81
N ALA A 180 -15.23 2.73 1.48
CA ALA A 180 -14.76 2.53 2.83
C ALA A 180 -15.78 3.06 3.86
N PRO A 181 -16.10 2.29 4.92
CA PRO A 181 -16.83 2.81 6.05
C PRO A 181 -15.98 3.83 6.81
N LYS A 182 -16.65 4.78 7.46
CA LYS A 182 -16.00 5.78 8.31
C LYS A 182 -15.31 5.09 9.48
N VAL A 183 -14.05 5.43 9.73
CA VAL A 183 -13.29 4.91 10.87
C VAL A 183 -13.42 5.90 12.02
N ASP A 184 -14.20 5.57 13.04
CA ASP A 184 -14.41 6.41 14.23
C ASP A 184 -13.49 6.01 15.39
N ILE A 185 -12.26 5.58 15.10
CA ILE A 185 -11.27 5.18 16.11
C ILE A 185 -10.27 6.32 16.30
N GLN A 186 -10.36 7.01 17.43
CA GLN A 186 -9.36 7.97 17.87
C GLN A 186 -8.64 7.42 19.10
N ALA A 187 -7.47 6.83 18.87
CA ALA A 187 -6.61 6.34 19.94
C ALA A 187 -5.71 7.48 20.46
N THR A 188 -5.56 7.60 21.77
CA THR A 188 -4.61 8.53 22.39
C THR A 188 -3.61 7.76 23.23
N CYS A 189 -2.42 8.32 23.41
CA CYS A 189 -1.49 7.79 24.40
C CYS A 189 -1.94 8.25 25.79
N GLY A 190 -2.19 7.31 26.71
CA GLY A 190 -2.57 7.67 28.09
C GLY A 190 -1.43 8.27 28.93
N LEU A 191 -0.18 8.18 28.45
CA LEU A 191 1.01 8.67 29.15
C LEU A 191 1.51 10.01 28.62
N HIS A 192 1.19 10.33 27.37
CA HIS A 192 1.66 11.53 26.69
C HIS A 192 0.48 12.19 26.00
N THR A 193 0.29 13.49 26.22
CA THR A 193 -0.58 14.33 25.40
C THR A 193 0.05 14.44 24.00
N LEU A 194 -0.20 13.43 23.16
CA LEU A 194 0.10 13.52 21.74
C LEU A 194 -0.85 14.55 21.15
N ASP A 195 -0.30 15.68 20.71
CA ASP A 195 -0.94 16.45 19.66
C ASP A 195 -1.05 15.50 18.45
N SER A 196 -2.28 15.17 18.08
CA SER A 196 -2.69 14.02 17.28
C SER A 196 -2.12 13.98 15.84
N LYS A 197 -1.23 14.91 15.48
CA LYS A 197 -0.86 15.19 14.10
C LYS A 197 0.59 14.95 13.68
N SER A 198 1.58 14.70 14.55
CA SER A 198 2.98 14.95 14.09
C SER A 198 4.09 13.92 14.36
N SER A 199 4.02 12.98 15.31
CA SER A 199 5.29 12.35 15.73
C SER A 199 5.91 11.29 14.79
N LEU A 200 5.12 10.56 13.98
CA LEU A 200 5.64 9.49 13.11
C LEU A 200 5.48 9.74 11.60
N LEU A 201 4.59 10.66 11.20
CA LEU A 201 4.31 10.97 9.77
C LEU A 201 5.08 12.21 9.26
N ASN A 202 5.39 13.15 10.16
CA ASN A 202 6.18 14.35 9.89
C ASN A 202 7.56 14.15 10.50
N GLY A 203 8.55 13.80 9.68
CA GLY A 203 9.95 13.64 10.11
C GLY A 203 10.65 14.94 10.52
N SER A 204 9.98 15.81 11.29
CA SER A 204 10.47 17.10 11.73
C SER A 204 10.77 17.09 13.23
N ASN A 205 12.06 17.19 13.56
CA ASN A 205 12.74 17.69 14.76
C ASN A 205 11.88 18.43 15.80
N GLY A 206 10.96 17.74 16.47
CA GLY A 206 10.00 18.39 17.34
C GLY A 206 9.35 17.49 18.38
N CYS A 207 10.07 16.50 18.91
CA CYS A 207 9.84 16.03 20.27
C CYS A 207 11.05 15.22 20.77
N GLY A 208 11.96 15.88 21.49
CA GLY A 208 12.94 15.18 22.29
C GLY A 208 12.21 14.31 23.32
N MET A 209 12.55 13.01 23.37
CA MET A 209 12.08 11.98 24.33
C MET A 209 10.86 11.10 23.96
N ILE A 210 10.19 11.23 22.81
CA ILE A 210 9.04 10.36 22.47
C ILE A 210 9.45 9.01 21.85
N GLU A 211 10.72 8.79 21.51
CA GLU A 211 11.11 7.72 20.60
C GLU A 211 10.77 6.29 21.08
N GLU A 212 10.43 6.02 22.34
CA GLU A 212 10.27 4.64 22.82
C GLU A 212 8.88 4.26 23.36
N CYS A 213 7.91 5.17 23.40
CA CYS A 213 6.62 4.86 24.02
C CYS A 213 5.76 3.93 23.15
N MET A 214 5.58 2.68 23.60
CA MET A 214 4.74 1.69 22.93
C MET A 214 3.29 2.15 22.74
N PHE A 215 2.74 2.94 23.68
CA PHE A 215 1.38 3.47 23.57
C PHE A 215 1.25 4.58 22.51
N CYS A 216 2.32 5.36 22.28
CA CYS A 216 2.38 6.32 21.17
C CYS A 216 2.40 5.60 19.82
N ASP A 217 3.14 4.48 19.72
CA ASP A 217 3.17 3.65 18.52
C ASP A 217 1.77 3.06 18.23
N ILE A 218 1.10 2.49 19.25
CA ILE A 218 -0.28 2.00 19.11
C ILE A 218 -1.20 3.12 18.64
N ALA A 219 -1.19 4.27 19.30
CA ALA A 219 -2.05 5.39 18.95
C ALA A 219 -1.83 5.83 17.50
N THR A 220 -0.59 5.95 17.05
CA THR A 220 -0.25 6.30 15.67
C THR A 220 -0.75 5.25 14.68
N LEU A 221 -0.48 3.97 14.95
CA LEU A 221 -0.90 2.86 14.09
C LEU A 221 -2.43 2.80 13.94
N LEU A 222 -3.17 3.03 15.03
CA LEU A 222 -4.64 3.00 15.01
C LEU A 222 -5.24 4.25 14.35
N ASN A 223 -4.59 5.40 14.48
CA ASN A 223 -5.05 6.67 13.90
C ASN A 223 -4.65 6.86 12.42
N VAL A 224 -3.99 5.87 11.79
CA VAL A 224 -3.52 6.01 10.40
C VAL A 224 -4.64 6.34 9.41
N PHE A 225 -5.88 5.90 9.68
CA PHE A 225 -7.04 6.19 8.84
C PHE A 225 -7.84 7.42 9.28
N THR A 226 -7.69 7.88 10.52
CA THR A 226 -8.41 9.07 11.04
C THR A 226 -7.71 10.37 10.71
N ASN A 227 -6.38 10.37 10.60
CA ASN A 227 -5.58 11.52 10.16
C ASN A 227 -5.69 11.84 8.66
N SER A 228 -6.65 11.22 7.98
CA SER A 228 -6.88 11.40 6.56
C SER A 228 -7.65 12.69 6.27
N CYS A 229 -8.58 13.13 7.13
CA CYS A 229 -9.42 14.31 6.85
C CYS A 229 -8.77 15.65 7.18
N THR A 230 -7.80 16.12 6.38
CA THR A 230 -7.47 17.55 6.24
C THR A 230 -6.94 17.85 4.86
#